data_AF-A0A844SYI2-F1
#
_entry.id   AF-A0A844SYI2-F1
#
_cell.length_a   1.000
_cell.length_b   1.000
_cell.length_c   1.000
_cell.angle_alpha   90.00
_cell.angle_beta   90.00
_cell.angle_gamma   90.00
#
_symmetry.space_group_name_H-M   'P 1'
#
loop_
_entity.id
_entity.type
_entity.pdbx_description
1 polymer ?
#
loop_
_entity_poly.entity_id
_entity_poly.type
_entity_poly.pdbx_seq_one_letter_code
_entity_poly.pdbx_strand_id
1 'polypeptide(L)' 'MPITRTPPEIPPDVGQQFADKMRQFHAEYSPLKRDEIAADTRHPVLEHMPKVLSYG' A
#
# COMPACT_ATOMS: atom_id res chain seq x y z
N MET A 1 7.80 15.08 22.92
CA MET A 1 8.16 15.79 21.67
C MET A 1 7.00 15.65 20.70
N PRO A 2 6.55 16.71 20.01
CA PRO A 2 5.56 16.57 18.96
C PRO A 2 6.17 15.74 17.83
N ILE A 3 5.51 14.63 17.47
CA ILE A 3 5.89 13.83 16.32
C ILE A 3 5.35 14.56 15.08
N THR A 4 6.20 15.35 14.42
CA THR A 4 5.95 15.83 13.05
C THR A 4 5.99 14.62 12.13
N ARG A 5 4.82 14.08 11.79
CA ARG A 5 4.69 13.05 10.76
C ARG A 5 4.86 13.71 9.40
N THR A 6 6.04 13.61 8.80
CA THR A 6 6.20 13.90 7.38
C THR A 6 5.23 12.98 6.63
N PRO A 7 4.34 13.51 5.78
CA PRO A 7 3.48 12.69 4.96
C PRO A 7 4.34 11.72 4.14
N PRO A 8 3.99 10.42 4.08
CA PRO A 8 4.72 9.50 3.22
C PRO A 8 4.67 10.03 1.79
N GLU A 9 5.84 10.21 1.17
CA GLU A 9 6.00 10.64 -0.21
C GLU A 9 5.65 9.47 -1.15
N ILE A 10 4.41 9.01 -1.11
CA ILE A 10 3.91 8.04 -2.09
C ILE A 10 3.74 8.80 -3.40
N PRO A 11 4.46 8.42 -4.48
CA PRO A 11 4.28 9.06 -5.77
C PRO A 11 2.80 8.97 -6.20
N PRO A 12 2.24 10.01 -6.84
CA PRO A 12 0.83 10.03 -7.21
C PRO A 12 0.44 8.85 -8.12
N ASP A 13 1.36 8.41 -8.99
CA ASP A 13 1.17 7.23 -9.86
C ASP A 13 0.98 5.94 -9.04
N VAL A 14 1.80 5.75 -8.01
CA VAL A 14 1.71 4.60 -7.09
C VAL A 14 0.42 4.66 -6.27
N GLY A 15 0.03 5.85 -5.80
CA GLY A 15 -1.24 6.06 -5.11
C GLY A 15 -2.46 5.76 -5.98
N GLN A 16 -2.40 6.11 -7.26
CA GLN A 16 -3.44 5.82 -8.25
C GLN A 16 -3.56 4.30 -8.48
N GLN A 17 -2.43 3.63 -8.72
CA GLN A 17 -2.39 2.16 -8.89
C GLN A 17 -2.92 1.43 -7.64
N PHE A 18 -2.55 1.90 -6.45
CA PHE A 18 -3.07 1.37 -5.19
C PHE A 18 -4.60 1.51 -5.10
N ALA A 19 -5.13 2.70 -5.42
CA ALA A 19 -6.57 2.97 -5.37
C ALA A 19 -7.35 2.07 -6.33
N ASP A 20 -6.84 1.84 -7.55
CA ASP A 20 -7.50 0.96 -8.53
C ASP A 20 -7.44 -0.51 -8.13
N LYS A 21 -6.35 -0.96 -7.51
CA LYS A 21 -6.26 -2.32 -6.95
C LYS A 21 -7.19 -2.50 -5.75
N MET A 22 -7.33 -1.49 -4.89
CA MET A 22 -8.30 -1.52 -3.79
C MET A 22 -9.75 -1.58 -4.29
N ARG A 23 -10.08 -0.88 -5.38
CA ARG A 23 -11.40 -1.00 -6.02
C ARG A 23 -11.66 -2.44 -6.50
N GLN A 24 -10.68 -3.08 -7.14
CA GLN A 24 -10.79 -4.49 -7.57
C GLN A 24 -10.93 -5.43 -6.38
N PHE A 25 -10.16 -5.22 -5.31
CA PHE A 25 -10.27 -5.98 -4.07
C PHE A 25 -11.67 -5.89 -3.44
N HIS A 26 -12.29 -4.71 -3.46
CA HIS A 26 -13.63 -4.51 -2.92
C HIS A 26 -14.75 -5.07 -3.81
N ALA A 27 -14.54 -5.10 -5.12
CA ALA A 27 -15.47 -5.66 -6.10
C ALA A 27 -15.42 -7.20 -6.21
N GLU A 28 -14.33 -7.83 -5.79
CA GLU A 28 -14.14 -9.28 -5.90
C GLU A 28 -14.80 -10.03 -4.72
N TYR A 29 -15.51 -11.12 -5.05
CA TYR A 29 -16.24 -11.95 -4.09
C TYR A 29 -15.46 -13.21 -3.71
N SER A 30 -14.58 -13.70 -4.59
CA SER A 30 -13.76 -14.88 -4.31
C SER A 30 -12.64 -14.55 -3.32
N PRO A 31 -12.57 -15.24 -2.16
CA PRO A 31 -11.54 -14.97 -1.17
C PRO A 31 -10.12 -15.21 -1.70
N LEU A 32 -9.94 -16.20 -2.58
CA LEU A 32 -8.64 -16.50 -3.19
C LEU A 32 -8.16 -15.35 -4.10
N LYS A 33 -9.06 -14.83 -4.93
CA LYS A 33 -8.73 -13.71 -5.83
C LYS A 33 -8.48 -12.40 -5.07
N ARG A 34 -9.18 -12.20 -3.96
CA ARG A 34 -8.92 -11.06 -3.07
C ARG A 34 -7.52 -11.14 -2.46
N ASP A 35 -7.08 -12.33 -2.07
CA ASP A 35 -5.74 -12.55 -1.54
C ASP A 35 -4.66 -12.29 -2.60
N GLU A 36 -4.88 -12.72 -3.84
CA GLU A 36 -4.01 -12.42 -4.98
C GLU A 36 -3.88 -10.90 -5.21
N ILE A 37 -5.01 -10.17 -5.20
CA ILE A 37 -5.02 -8.71 -5.34
C ILE A 37 -4.27 -8.04 -4.18
N ALA A 38 -4.47 -8.52 -2.94
CA ALA A 38 -3.78 -7.98 -1.77
C ALA A 38 -2.26 -8.21 -1.84
N ALA A 39 -1.82 -9.40 -2.25
CA ALA A 39 -0.40 -9.73 -2.40
C ALA A 39 0.28 -8.89 -3.49
N ASP A 40 -0.41 -8.69 -4.62
CA ASP A 40 0.06 -7.87 -5.73
C ASP A 40 0.16 -6.39 -5.36
N THR A 41 -0.78 -5.89 -4.54
CA THR A 41 -0.81 -4.48 -4.10
C THR A 41 0.21 -4.17 -3.00
N ARG A 42 0.60 -5.17 -2.20
CA ARG A 42 1.48 -5.01 -1.04
C ARG A 42 2.92 -4.63 -1.41
N HIS A 43 3.45 -5.18 -2.50
CA HIS A 43 4.84 -4.94 -2.93
C HIS A 43 5.14 -3.48 -3.29
N PRO A 44 4.39 -2.82 -4.19
CA PRO A 44 4.68 -1.43 -4.56
C PRO A 44 4.46 -0.44 -3.42
N VAL A 45 3.50 -0.67 -2.52
CA VAL A 45 3.28 0.21 -1.37
C VAL A 45 4.44 0.11 -0.38
N LEU A 46 4.93 -1.09 -0.08
CA LEU A 46 6.03 -1.29 0.86
C LEU A 46 7.35 -0.69 0.37
N GLU A 47 7.61 -0.70 -0.94
CA GLU A 47 8.80 -0.05 -1.54
C GLU A 47 8.82 1.47 -1.32
N HIS A 48 7.65 2.10 -1.20
CA HIS A 48 7.50 3.55 -0.99
C HIS A 48 7.16 3.94 0.45
N MET A 49 6.88 2.97 1.32
CA MET A 49 6.74 3.26 2.75
C MET A 49 8.13 3.59 3.32
N PRO A 50 8.23 4.60 4.21
CA PRO A 50 9.48 4.88 4.89
C PRO A 50 9.91 3.61 5.59
N LYS A 51 11.09 3.10 5.22
CA LYS A 51 11.75 1.96 5.85
C LYS A 51 11.76 2.27 7.35
N VAL A 52 10.86 1.65 8.11
CA VAL A 52 10.83 1.83 9.57
C VAL A 52 12.24 1.50 10.04
N LEU A 53 12.89 2.52 10.60
CA LEU A 53 14.25 2.43 11.10
C LEU A 53 14.34 1.16 11.94
N SER A 54 15.25 0.28 11.52
CA SER A 54 15.66 -0.89 12.28
C SER A 54 15.93 -0.45 13.72
N TYR A 55 15.07 -0.82 14.66
CA TYR A 55 15.41 -0.73 16.07
C TYR A 55 16.42 -1.85 16.33
N GLY A 56 17.68 -1.44 16.55
CA GLY A 56 18.72 -2.29 17.13
C GLY A 56 18.50 -2.51 18.62
#